data_AF-A0AA37SJ11-F1
#
_entry.id   AF-A0AA37SJ11-F1
#
_cell.length_a   1.000
_cell.length_b   1.000
_cell.length_c   1.000
_cell.angle_alpha   90.00
_cell.angle_beta   90.00
_cell.angle_gamma   90.00
#
_symmetry.space_group_name_H-M   'P 1'
#
loop_
_entity.id
_entity.type
_entity.pdbx_description
1 polymer ?
#
loop_
_entity_poly.entity_id
_entity_poly.type
_entity_poly.pdbx_seq_one_letter_code
_entity_poly.pdbx_strand_id
1 'polypeptide(L)'
;MKKIKGLDLFCGAGGSSLGARAAGVEIVGAIDAWDVAAETYKDNFPQAEVITARLDDNSDTSLFSRVDTVDLLIASPECTHHSIARGAKPRCETSRRSGWYVMPFVRKYEPRWIVLENVSGMRRWDGYKELINELSEHYHLRVQMLDAANFGVPQTRKRLFILGDRLRKPAKILPTESCSQASVILDEPYAWKARPVFGGHLSENTIARVNRGMSELGKGKDFLVVYYGSDRAGGWQPLDRPIRTLTTVDRFGLVRWTEGVATFRMLQVPELRRAMGYPENAKLERGSRRDRVKLLGNGVCPPVMQAAVTSLTSEALKESATLSKTRSVNGRMSVAA
;
A
#
# COMPACT_ATOMS: atom_id res chain seq x y z
N MET A 1 -4.98 -3.65 28.33
CA MET A 1 -3.84 -3.06 27.59
C MET A 1 -4.29 -1.75 26.96
N LYS A 2 -3.48 -0.68 27.03
CA LYS A 2 -3.73 0.53 26.23
C LYS A 2 -3.52 0.15 24.76
N LYS A 3 -4.55 0.26 23.93
CA LYS A 3 -4.43 0.07 22.48
C LYS A 3 -3.75 1.31 21.88
N ILE A 4 -2.88 1.10 20.90
CA ILE A 4 -2.25 2.18 20.12
C ILE A 4 -3.30 2.69 19.14
N LYS A 5 -3.62 3.99 19.22
CA LYS A 5 -4.59 4.64 18.32
C LYS A 5 -3.90 5.23 17.09
N GLY A 6 -4.36 4.82 15.91
CA GLY A 6 -3.83 5.23 14.61
C GLY A 6 -4.75 6.19 13.84
N LEU A 7 -4.17 7.21 13.21
CA LEU A 7 -4.84 8.12 12.27
C LEU A 7 -4.20 7.98 10.88
N ASP A 8 -4.99 7.70 9.84
CA ASP A 8 -4.49 7.49 8.47
C ASP A 8 -4.88 8.64 7.53
N LEU A 9 -3.90 9.46 7.14
CA LEU A 9 -4.06 10.56 6.20
C LEU A 9 -3.75 10.08 4.77
N PHE A 10 -4.58 10.49 3.80
CA PHE A 10 -4.50 9.98 2.41
C PHE A 10 -4.71 8.47 2.36
N CYS A 11 -5.76 8.00 3.04
CA CYS A 11 -5.90 6.61 3.43
C CYS A 11 -6.21 5.65 2.26
N GLY A 12 -6.70 6.16 1.12
CA GLY A 12 -7.10 5.35 -0.02
C GLY A 12 -8.11 4.27 0.37
N ALA A 13 -7.93 3.05 -0.16
CA ALA A 13 -8.73 1.88 0.26
C ALA A 13 -8.25 1.25 1.59
N GLY A 14 -7.32 1.89 2.30
CA GLY A 14 -6.88 1.45 3.63
C GLY A 14 -5.76 0.42 3.65
N GLY A 15 -4.98 0.27 2.58
CA GLY A 15 -3.85 -0.68 2.55
C GLY A 15 -2.85 -0.48 3.69
N SER A 16 -2.50 0.78 3.99
CA SER A 16 -1.65 1.14 5.12
C SER A 16 -2.30 0.76 6.46
N SER A 17 -3.56 1.16 6.66
CA SER A 17 -4.35 0.84 7.85
C SER A 17 -4.56 -0.67 8.07
N LEU A 18 -4.69 -1.48 7.00
CA LEU A 18 -4.79 -2.94 7.11
C LEU A 18 -3.49 -3.52 7.71
N GLY A 19 -2.34 -3.02 7.26
CA GLY A 19 -1.04 -3.42 7.80
C GLY A 19 -0.83 -2.96 9.25
N ALA A 20 -1.21 -1.72 9.55
CA ALA A 20 -1.14 -1.19 10.92
C ALA A 20 -2.05 -1.97 11.89
N ARG A 21 -3.27 -2.32 11.46
CA ARG A 21 -4.18 -3.17 12.23
C ARG A 21 -3.59 -4.56 12.48
N ALA A 22 -2.93 -5.15 11.48
CA ALA A 22 -2.22 -6.42 11.64
C ALA A 22 -1.03 -6.33 12.61
N ALA A 23 -0.49 -5.13 12.83
CA ALA A 23 0.52 -4.85 13.87
C ALA A 23 -0.09 -4.51 15.25
N GLY A 24 -1.42 -4.59 15.41
CA GLY A 24 -2.11 -4.35 16.67
C GLY A 24 -2.58 -2.91 16.91
N VAL A 25 -2.55 -2.05 15.88
CA VAL A 25 -3.05 -0.66 15.96
C VAL A 25 -4.57 -0.61 15.78
N GLU A 26 -5.23 0.16 16.63
CA GLU A 26 -6.64 0.52 16.48
C GLU A 26 -6.75 1.78 15.65
N ILE A 27 -7.31 1.68 14.45
CA ILE A 27 -7.51 2.84 13.58
C ILE A 27 -8.75 3.61 14.04
N VAL A 28 -8.55 4.84 14.50
CA VAL A 28 -9.60 5.69 15.08
C VAL A 28 -10.14 6.72 14.10
N GLY A 29 -9.34 7.11 13.11
CA GLY A 29 -9.77 8.04 12.07
C GLY A 29 -9.00 7.87 10.78
N ALA A 30 -9.60 8.32 9.68
CA ALA A 30 -8.97 8.35 8.37
C ALA A 30 -9.52 9.46 7.49
N ILE A 31 -8.74 9.95 6.54
CA ILE A 31 -9.17 10.96 5.57
C ILE A 31 -8.63 10.69 4.18
N ASP A 32 -9.50 10.82 3.18
CA ASP A 32 -9.14 10.81 1.77
C ASP A 32 -10.05 11.77 0.98
N ALA A 33 -9.54 12.32 -0.12
CA ALA A 33 -10.29 13.24 -0.97
C ALA A 33 -11.23 12.51 -1.94
N TRP A 34 -11.07 11.20 -2.13
CA TRP A 34 -11.82 10.43 -3.11
C TRP A 34 -12.96 9.64 -2.45
N ASP A 35 -14.21 9.98 -2.78
CA ASP A 35 -15.41 9.35 -2.22
C ASP A 35 -15.38 7.81 -2.27
N VAL A 36 -15.03 7.22 -3.42
CA VAL A 36 -14.96 5.75 -3.57
C VAL A 36 -13.90 5.15 -2.64
N ALA A 37 -12.79 5.85 -2.41
CA ALA A 37 -11.75 5.42 -1.48
C ALA A 37 -12.28 5.44 -0.04
N ALA A 38 -12.87 6.56 0.37
CA ALA A 38 -13.43 6.73 1.71
C ALA A 38 -14.56 5.73 2.01
N GLU A 39 -15.45 5.47 1.06
CA GLU A 39 -16.49 4.43 1.19
C GLU A 39 -15.90 3.03 1.32
N THR A 40 -14.92 2.70 0.47
CA THR A 40 -14.19 1.42 0.56
C THR A 40 -13.48 1.26 1.89
N TYR A 41 -12.91 2.35 2.41
CA TYR A 41 -12.24 2.38 3.70
C TYR A 41 -13.25 2.10 4.84
N LYS A 42 -14.43 2.75 4.84
CA LYS A 42 -15.50 2.52 5.82
C LYS A 42 -15.94 1.06 5.87
N ASP A 43 -16.02 0.38 4.72
CA ASP A 43 -16.38 -1.04 4.66
C ASP A 43 -15.39 -1.94 5.45
N ASN A 44 -14.11 -1.54 5.52
CA ASN A 44 -13.02 -2.24 6.22
C ASN A 44 -12.80 -1.77 7.67
N PHE A 45 -13.14 -0.51 7.98
CA PHE A 45 -12.92 0.14 9.27
C PHE A 45 -14.20 0.86 9.75
N PRO A 46 -15.29 0.13 10.02
CA PRO A 46 -16.59 0.75 10.32
C PRO A 46 -16.62 1.55 11.63
N GLN A 47 -15.65 1.31 12.53
CA GLN A 47 -15.53 2.01 13.80
C GLN A 47 -14.72 3.32 13.70
N ALA A 48 -13.96 3.50 12.61
CA ALA A 48 -13.14 4.71 12.43
C ALA A 48 -14.02 5.90 12.00
N GLU A 49 -13.66 7.11 12.44
CA GLU A 49 -14.19 8.34 11.85
C GLU A 49 -13.52 8.61 10.50
N VAL A 50 -14.24 8.35 9.41
CA VAL A 50 -13.72 8.50 8.05
C VAL A 50 -14.26 9.78 7.44
N ILE A 51 -13.37 10.73 7.20
CA ILE A 51 -13.67 12.03 6.59
C ILE A 51 -13.36 11.96 5.10
N THR A 52 -14.31 12.42 4.28
CA THR A 52 -14.09 12.58 2.85
C THR A 52 -13.80 14.05 2.56
N ALA A 53 -12.54 14.43 2.50
CA ALA A 53 -12.12 15.80 2.26
C ALA A 53 -10.70 15.85 1.69
N ARG A 54 -10.40 16.90 0.92
CA ARG A 54 -9.06 17.17 0.41
C ARG A 54 -8.25 17.87 1.50
N LEU A 55 -7.06 17.34 1.76
CA LEU A 55 -6.07 18.00 2.61
C LEU A 55 -5.24 19.03 1.82
N ASP A 56 -4.89 20.10 2.49
CA ASP A 56 -4.04 21.22 2.07
C ASP A 56 -3.35 21.87 3.30
N ASP A 57 -2.61 22.96 3.06
CA ASP A 57 -1.84 23.67 4.10
C ASP A 57 -2.72 24.29 5.21
N ASN A 58 -4.02 24.51 4.93
CA ASN A 58 -4.97 25.14 5.85
C ASN A 58 -6.00 24.16 6.40
N SER A 59 -5.78 22.86 6.20
CA SER A 59 -6.76 21.85 6.59
C SER A 59 -7.05 21.87 8.07
N ASP A 60 -8.33 21.95 8.38
CA ASP A 60 -8.81 21.99 9.75
C ASP A 60 -8.51 20.66 10.44
N THR A 61 -7.70 20.72 11.48
CA THR A 61 -7.35 19.53 12.26
C THR A 61 -8.48 19.11 13.20
N SER A 62 -9.50 19.95 13.38
CA SER A 62 -10.74 19.69 14.13
C SER A 62 -11.77 18.83 13.39
N LEU A 63 -11.51 18.47 12.12
CA LEU A 63 -12.36 17.60 11.30
C LEU A 63 -12.71 16.26 11.96
N PHE A 64 -11.87 15.76 12.86
CA PHE A 64 -12.10 14.52 13.60
C PHE A 64 -12.72 14.82 14.96
N SER A 65 -14.05 14.82 15.00
CA SER A 65 -14.83 15.15 16.21
C SER A 65 -14.81 14.06 17.28
N ARG A 66 -14.51 12.82 16.90
CA ARG A 66 -14.51 11.63 17.77
C ARG A 66 -13.09 11.12 18.07
N VAL A 67 -12.06 11.83 17.64
CA VAL A 67 -10.66 11.45 17.81
C VAL A 67 -9.97 12.39 18.80
N ASP A 68 -9.90 11.96 20.05
CA ASP A 68 -9.24 12.75 21.11
C ASP A 68 -7.72 12.54 21.15
N THR A 69 -7.25 11.35 20.76
CA THR A 69 -5.88 10.88 20.98
C THR A 69 -5.39 10.08 19.79
N VAL A 70 -4.15 10.37 19.36
CA VAL A 70 -3.46 9.65 18.28
C VAL A 70 -2.07 9.30 18.79
N ASP A 71 -1.76 8.00 18.87
CA ASP A 71 -0.41 7.53 19.24
C ASP A 71 0.46 7.34 17.97
N LEU A 72 -0.16 6.99 16.83
CA LEU A 72 0.50 6.76 15.54
C LEU A 72 -0.18 7.53 14.41
N LEU A 73 0.58 8.36 13.69
CA LEU A 73 0.13 8.99 12.45
C LEU A 73 0.68 8.22 11.23
N ILE A 74 -0.20 7.85 10.31
CA ILE A 74 0.15 7.22 9.05
C ILE A 74 -0.23 8.19 7.93
N ALA A 75 0.65 8.36 6.94
CA ALA A 75 0.35 9.18 5.79
C ALA A 75 0.92 8.57 4.50
N SER A 76 0.12 8.52 3.44
CA SER A 76 0.54 8.06 2.11
C SER A 76 0.19 9.10 1.03
N PRO A 77 0.75 10.33 1.13
CA PRO A 77 0.36 11.46 0.29
C PRO A 77 0.61 11.22 -1.20
N GLU A 78 -0.25 11.83 -2.03
CA GLU A 78 -0.15 11.69 -3.48
C GLU A 78 1.19 12.18 -4.04
N CYS A 79 1.79 11.38 -4.92
CA CYS A 79 3.02 11.75 -5.62
C CYS A 79 2.77 11.94 -7.11
N THR A 80 1.98 12.95 -7.48
CA THR A 80 1.55 13.10 -8.87
C THR A 80 2.70 13.47 -9.81
N HIS A 81 3.85 13.91 -9.29
CA HIS A 81 4.98 14.39 -10.09
C HIS A 81 6.05 13.35 -10.44
N HIS A 82 6.27 12.30 -9.61
CA HIS A 82 7.52 11.51 -9.69
C HIS A 82 7.36 10.04 -10.11
N SER A 83 6.17 9.60 -10.52
CA SER A 83 6.04 8.27 -11.11
C SER A 83 6.63 8.28 -12.54
N ILE A 84 7.58 7.38 -12.82
CA ILE A 84 8.12 7.12 -14.17
C ILE A 84 7.00 6.75 -15.18
N ALA A 85 5.81 6.40 -14.70
CA ALA A 85 4.69 5.86 -15.46
C ALA A 85 3.65 6.89 -15.98
N ARG A 86 3.90 8.20 -15.94
CA ARG A 86 2.96 9.22 -16.46
C ARG A 86 3.38 9.76 -17.84
N GLY A 87 2.39 9.81 -18.75
CA GLY A 87 2.49 10.53 -20.02
C GLY A 87 2.47 12.06 -19.87
N ALA A 88 2.57 12.76 -21.00
CA ALA A 88 2.96 14.17 -21.18
C ALA A 88 2.02 15.28 -20.66
N LYS A 89 1.27 15.10 -19.55
CA LYS A 89 0.44 16.18 -19.01
C LYS A 89 1.27 17.24 -18.25
N PRO A 90 0.93 18.54 -18.36
CA PRO A 90 1.64 19.63 -17.69
C PRO A 90 1.70 19.46 -16.16
N ARG A 91 2.77 19.98 -15.58
CA ARG A 91 3.05 19.93 -14.14
C ARG A 91 2.11 20.91 -13.41
N CYS A 92 1.37 20.43 -12.41
CA CYS A 92 0.55 21.27 -11.54
C CYS A 92 1.34 21.61 -10.26
N GLU A 93 1.51 22.91 -9.96
CA GLU A 93 2.30 23.38 -8.82
C GLU A 93 1.65 23.09 -7.46
N THR A 94 0.32 23.03 -7.38
CA THR A 94 -0.40 22.76 -6.12
C THR A 94 -0.26 21.31 -5.63
N SER A 95 0.15 20.37 -6.49
CA SER A 95 0.48 19.00 -6.07
C SER A 95 1.85 18.90 -5.38
N ARG A 96 2.59 20.00 -5.21
CA ARG A 96 3.97 19.98 -4.73
C ARG A 96 4.10 19.68 -3.23
N ARG A 97 3.11 19.95 -2.36
CA ARG A 97 3.30 19.93 -0.90
C ARG A 97 2.45 18.90 -0.14
N SER A 98 1.89 17.87 -0.79
CA SER A 98 1.03 16.88 -0.10
C SER A 98 1.70 16.21 1.12
N GLY A 99 3.03 16.06 1.09
CA GLY A 99 3.81 15.61 2.24
C GLY A 99 3.81 16.57 3.44
N TRP A 100 3.66 17.88 3.23
CA TRP A 100 3.57 18.90 4.28
C TRP A 100 2.22 18.92 4.98
N TYR A 101 1.14 18.49 4.31
CA TYR A 101 -0.21 18.54 4.87
C TYR A 101 -0.39 17.63 6.11
N VAL A 102 0.61 16.82 6.43
CA VAL A 102 0.67 16.04 7.68
C VAL A 102 1.04 16.90 8.90
N MET A 103 1.75 18.01 8.71
CA MET A 103 2.33 18.80 9.80
C MET A 103 1.29 19.42 10.75
N PRO A 104 0.15 19.95 10.28
CA PRO A 104 -0.91 20.40 11.18
C PRO A 104 -1.36 19.29 12.15
N PHE A 105 -1.47 18.06 11.67
CA PHE A 105 -1.86 16.90 12.47
C PHE A 105 -0.75 16.45 13.43
N VAL A 106 0.52 16.51 13.00
CA VAL A 106 1.69 16.28 13.88
C VAL A 106 1.68 17.27 15.05
N ARG A 107 1.46 18.56 14.79
CA ARG A 107 1.46 19.59 15.83
C ARG A 107 0.24 19.52 16.75
N LYS A 108 -0.95 19.21 16.22
CA LYS A 108 -2.16 19.07 17.04
C LYS A 108 -2.10 17.86 17.96
N TYR A 109 -1.81 16.69 17.42
CA TYR A 109 -1.96 15.44 18.16
C TYR A 109 -0.67 14.98 18.84
N GLU A 110 0.48 15.55 18.47
CA GLU A 110 1.80 15.18 18.96
C GLU A 110 2.02 13.65 19.05
N PRO A 111 1.70 12.89 17.99
CA PRO A 111 1.72 11.44 18.07
C PRO A 111 3.14 10.95 18.37
N ARG A 112 3.26 9.87 19.15
CA ARG A 112 4.59 9.30 19.46
C ARG A 112 5.29 8.83 18.20
N TRP A 113 4.54 8.26 17.26
CA TRP A 113 5.06 7.66 16.04
C TRP A 113 4.45 8.27 14.79
N ILE A 114 5.25 8.32 13.73
CA ILE A 114 4.79 8.66 12.39
C ILE A 114 5.38 7.69 11.35
N VAL A 115 4.55 7.31 10.38
CA VAL A 115 4.98 6.63 9.16
C VAL A 115 4.48 7.40 7.95
N LEU A 116 5.41 7.96 7.17
CA LEU A 116 5.12 8.59 5.88
C LEU A 116 5.65 7.71 4.75
N GLU A 117 4.75 7.25 3.88
CA GLU A 117 5.06 6.45 2.70
C GLU A 117 5.01 7.32 1.43
N ASN A 118 5.94 7.05 0.50
CA ASN A 118 5.90 7.68 -0.82
C ASN A 118 6.67 6.88 -1.87
N VAL A 119 6.62 7.30 -3.13
CA VAL A 119 7.49 6.76 -4.18
C VAL A 119 8.93 7.28 -4.03
N SER A 120 9.91 6.56 -4.58
CA SER A 120 11.33 6.91 -4.49
C SER A 120 11.67 8.32 -5.01
N GLY A 121 10.88 8.81 -5.96
CA GLY A 121 11.08 10.12 -6.57
C GLY A 121 10.74 11.29 -5.65
N MET A 122 10.05 11.08 -4.52
CA MET A 122 9.83 12.12 -3.50
C MET A 122 11.13 12.77 -3.04
N ARG A 123 12.25 12.03 -3.01
CA ARG A 123 13.57 12.59 -2.65
C ARG A 123 14.09 13.68 -3.59
N ARG A 124 13.51 13.80 -4.79
CA ARG A 124 13.88 14.80 -5.81
C ARG A 124 12.95 16.00 -5.81
N TRP A 125 11.94 16.02 -4.95
CA TRP A 125 11.09 17.18 -4.77
C TRP A 125 11.83 18.21 -3.90
N ASP A 126 11.76 19.48 -4.31
CA ASP A 126 12.50 20.57 -3.65
C ASP A 126 12.16 20.70 -2.15
N GLY A 127 10.89 20.52 -1.78
CA GLY A 127 10.45 20.59 -0.38
C GLY A 127 10.75 19.34 0.46
N TYR A 128 11.39 18.30 -0.10
CA TYR A 128 11.74 17.10 0.66
C TYR A 128 12.69 17.40 1.81
N LYS A 129 13.72 18.23 1.58
CA LYS A 129 14.69 18.59 2.62
C LYS A 129 14.03 19.34 3.76
N GLU A 130 13.20 20.32 3.42
CA GLU A 130 12.48 21.13 4.39
C GLU A 130 11.52 20.27 5.24
N LEU A 131 10.77 19.35 4.61
CA LEU A 131 9.90 18.42 5.32
C LEU A 131 10.67 17.50 6.28
N ILE A 132 11.83 16.98 5.85
CA ILE A 132 12.67 16.13 6.71
C ILE A 132 13.23 16.92 7.88
N ASN A 133 13.67 18.17 7.66
CA ASN A 133 14.17 19.02 8.73
C ASN A 133 13.06 19.30 9.75
N GLU A 134 11.87 19.73 9.29
CA GLU A 134 10.72 19.97 10.16
C GLU A 134 10.34 18.72 10.96
N LEU A 135 10.23 17.55 10.32
CA LEU A 135 9.93 16.30 11.02
C LEU A 135 11.03 15.93 12.03
N SER A 136 12.29 16.32 11.80
CA SER A 136 13.41 16.03 12.70
C SER A 136 13.36 16.86 13.99
N GLU A 137 12.68 18.01 13.98
CA GLU A 137 12.41 18.80 15.19
C GLU A 137 11.45 18.08 16.15
N HIS A 138 10.62 17.17 15.61
CA HIS A 138 9.63 16.41 16.40
C HIS A 138 10.03 14.96 16.65
N TYR A 139 10.82 14.34 15.76
CA TYR A 139 11.09 12.91 15.78
C TYR A 139 12.54 12.58 15.49
N HIS A 140 13.03 11.50 16.07
CA HIS A 140 14.19 10.82 15.52
C HIS A 140 13.77 10.04 14.28
N LEU A 141 14.37 10.35 13.13
CA LEU A 141 13.96 9.79 11.85
C LEU A 141 14.82 8.61 11.39
N ARG A 142 14.16 7.68 10.70
CA ARG A 142 14.79 6.73 9.78
C ARG A 142 14.09 6.76 8.45
N VAL A 143 14.87 6.96 7.40
CA VAL A 143 14.39 6.88 6.02
C VAL A 143 14.91 5.60 5.37
N GLN A 144 14.01 4.79 4.79
CA GLN A 144 14.37 3.51 4.20
C GLN A 144 13.60 3.26 2.89
N MET A 145 14.26 2.63 1.91
CA MET A 145 13.58 2.06 0.75
C MET A 145 13.24 0.61 1.05
N LEU A 146 11.96 0.26 0.97
CA LEU A 146 11.46 -1.09 1.18
C LEU A 146 10.86 -1.62 -0.13
N ASP A 147 11.17 -2.87 -0.46
CA ASP A 147 10.55 -3.58 -1.58
C ASP A 147 9.52 -4.56 -1.03
N ALA A 148 8.28 -4.50 -1.49
CA ALA A 148 7.21 -5.37 -1.01
C ALA A 148 7.53 -6.86 -1.17
N ALA A 149 8.32 -7.23 -2.20
CA ALA A 149 8.79 -8.60 -2.41
C ALA A 149 9.60 -9.16 -1.22
N ASN A 150 10.21 -8.32 -0.39
CA ASN A 150 10.98 -8.73 0.80
C ASN A 150 10.10 -8.96 2.05
N PHE A 151 8.77 -8.87 1.89
CA PHE A 151 7.76 -8.99 2.95
C PHE A 151 6.62 -9.90 2.50
N GLY A 152 6.93 -10.95 1.73
CA GLY A 152 5.96 -11.97 1.30
C GLY A 152 4.97 -11.52 0.21
N VAL A 153 5.02 -10.26 -0.22
CA VAL A 153 4.11 -9.75 -1.26
C VAL A 153 4.58 -10.19 -2.64
N PRO A 154 3.71 -10.78 -3.48
CA PRO A 154 4.08 -11.25 -4.81
C PRO A 154 4.27 -10.13 -5.84
N GLN A 155 4.79 -8.97 -5.43
CA GLN A 155 5.01 -7.81 -6.27
C GLN A 155 6.34 -7.10 -5.95
N THR A 156 7.11 -6.78 -6.97
CA THR A 156 8.25 -5.85 -6.87
C THR A 156 7.70 -4.43 -6.81
N ARG A 157 7.62 -3.86 -5.60
CA ARG A 157 7.08 -2.52 -5.33
C ARG A 157 7.98 -1.83 -4.32
N LYS A 158 8.93 -1.06 -4.85
CA LYS A 158 9.86 -0.25 -4.04
C LYS A 158 9.21 1.08 -3.65
N ARG A 159 9.19 1.37 -2.36
CA ARG A 159 8.65 2.61 -1.78
C ARG A 159 9.56 3.16 -0.69
N LEU A 160 9.53 4.47 -0.57
CA LEU A 160 10.22 5.24 0.44
C LEU A 160 9.35 5.27 1.69
N PHE A 161 9.92 4.90 2.82
CA PHE A 161 9.30 5.02 4.14
C PHE A 161 10.14 5.97 4.98
N ILE A 162 9.50 6.98 5.55
CA ILE A 162 10.05 7.86 6.58
C ILE A 162 9.36 7.46 7.88
N LEU A 163 10.15 6.92 8.80
CA LEU A 163 9.71 6.45 10.11
C LEU A 163 10.18 7.46 11.14
N GLY A 164 9.29 7.89 12.03
CA GLY A 164 9.62 8.77 13.15
C GLY A 164 9.16 8.18 14.47
N ASP A 165 9.99 8.34 15.49
CA ASP A 165 9.66 8.09 16.89
C ASP A 165 10.22 9.26 17.72
N ARG A 166 9.40 9.84 18.59
CA ARG A 166 9.78 10.98 19.45
C ARG A 166 10.86 10.60 20.46
N LEU A 167 11.00 9.33 20.82
CA LEU A 167 11.88 8.91 21.92
C LEU A 167 13.26 8.45 21.47
N ARG A 168 13.38 7.87 20.26
CA ARG A 168 14.64 7.30 19.77
C ARG A 168 14.59 7.04 18.29
N LYS A 169 15.76 6.88 17.67
CA LYS A 169 15.86 6.53 16.25
C LYS A 169 15.26 5.14 15.98
N PRO A 170 14.29 5.00 15.05
CA PRO A 170 13.73 3.70 14.68
C PRO A 170 14.81 2.70 14.26
N ALA A 171 14.57 1.42 14.50
CA ALA A 171 15.43 0.35 14.02
C ALA A 171 15.36 0.23 12.48
N LYS A 172 16.37 -0.38 11.87
CA LYS A 172 16.34 -0.68 10.43
C LYS A 172 15.36 -1.84 10.21
N ILE A 173 14.41 -1.68 9.30
CA ILE A 173 13.50 -2.76 8.91
C ILE A 173 14.28 -3.73 8.02
N LEU A 174 14.24 -5.01 8.37
CA LEU A 174 14.86 -6.08 7.60
C LEU A 174 13.77 -6.85 6.83
N PRO A 175 14.13 -7.50 5.70
CA PRO A 175 13.27 -8.48 5.06
C PRO A 175 12.77 -9.52 6.08
N THR A 176 11.50 -9.89 5.97
CA THR A 176 10.86 -10.85 6.89
C THR A 176 10.56 -12.17 6.21
N GLU A 177 10.34 -12.15 4.90
CA GLU A 177 9.99 -13.32 4.11
C GLU A 177 10.64 -13.26 2.73
N SER A 178 10.79 -14.42 2.10
CA SER A 178 11.25 -14.52 0.73
C SER A 178 10.18 -14.06 -0.27
N CYS A 179 10.68 -13.65 -1.42
CA CYS A 179 9.97 -13.24 -2.62
C CYS A 179 8.85 -14.21 -3.05
N SER A 180 7.58 -13.75 -3.07
CA SER A 180 6.46 -14.54 -3.60
C SER A 180 6.36 -14.40 -5.13
N GLN A 181 6.19 -15.52 -5.82
CA GLN A 181 6.10 -15.58 -7.29
C GLN A 181 4.71 -15.17 -7.81
N ALA A 182 4.63 -14.61 -9.01
CA ALA A 182 3.36 -14.12 -9.59
C ALA A 182 2.36 -15.24 -9.93
N SER A 183 2.74 -16.50 -9.92
CA SER A 183 1.80 -17.61 -10.07
C SER A 183 0.77 -17.69 -8.94
N VAL A 184 1.15 -17.33 -7.70
CA VAL A 184 0.30 -17.50 -6.51
C VAL A 184 -0.89 -16.54 -6.46
N ILE A 185 -0.87 -15.49 -7.28
CA ILE A 185 -1.97 -14.51 -7.31
C ILE A 185 -3.08 -14.90 -8.28
N LEU A 186 -2.83 -15.86 -9.17
CA LEU A 186 -3.74 -16.21 -10.25
C LEU A 186 -4.88 -17.09 -9.72
N ASP A 187 -6.09 -16.83 -10.20
CA ASP A 187 -7.19 -17.77 -9.97
C ASP A 187 -7.01 -19.02 -10.84
N GLU A 188 -7.76 -20.06 -10.47
CA GLU A 188 -7.83 -21.34 -11.19
C GLU A 188 -8.10 -21.15 -12.69
N PRO A 189 -7.66 -22.10 -13.53
CA PRO A 189 -8.08 -22.15 -14.93
C PRO A 189 -9.61 -22.00 -15.06
N TYR A 190 -10.06 -21.27 -16.08
CA TYR A 190 -11.49 -21.03 -16.39
C TYR A 190 -12.30 -20.18 -15.40
N ALA A 191 -11.72 -19.74 -14.27
CA ALA A 191 -12.40 -18.83 -13.34
C ALA A 191 -12.87 -17.52 -14.03
N TRP A 192 -12.20 -17.13 -15.11
CA TRP A 192 -12.48 -15.93 -15.88
C TRP A 192 -12.44 -16.20 -17.38
N LYS A 193 -13.36 -15.57 -18.12
CA LYS A 193 -13.42 -15.66 -19.58
C LYS A 193 -12.10 -15.18 -20.20
N ALA A 194 -11.40 -16.09 -20.87
CA ALA A 194 -10.26 -15.81 -21.73
C ALA A 194 -10.63 -16.06 -23.19
N ARG A 195 -9.92 -15.42 -24.12
CA ARG A 195 -10.15 -15.59 -25.56
C ARG A 195 -8.86 -16.05 -26.26
N PRO A 196 -8.92 -16.83 -27.35
CA PRO A 196 -7.73 -17.24 -28.08
C PRO A 196 -6.90 -16.05 -28.55
N VAL A 197 -5.58 -16.05 -28.27
CA VAL A 197 -4.66 -14.94 -28.60
C VAL A 197 -4.80 -14.52 -30.07
N PHE A 198 -4.85 -15.49 -30.98
CA PHE A 198 -4.86 -15.27 -32.43
C PHE A 198 -6.29 -15.19 -33.03
N GLY A 199 -7.30 -14.89 -32.21
CA GLY A 199 -8.70 -14.74 -32.65
C GLY A 199 -9.08 -13.35 -33.16
N GLY A 200 -8.13 -12.53 -33.62
CA GLY A 200 -8.40 -11.21 -34.25
C GLY A 200 -8.84 -10.06 -33.34
N HIS A 201 -8.92 -10.25 -32.02
CA HIS A 201 -9.44 -9.25 -31.08
C HIS A 201 -8.37 -8.46 -30.31
N LEU A 202 -7.09 -8.83 -30.47
CA LEU A 202 -5.95 -8.17 -29.84
C LEU A 202 -5.25 -7.25 -30.84
N SER A 203 -4.72 -6.12 -30.34
CA SER A 203 -3.92 -5.24 -31.18
C SER A 203 -2.60 -5.90 -31.60
N GLU A 204 -2.07 -5.49 -32.75
CA GLU A 204 -0.77 -5.96 -33.27
C GLU A 204 0.34 -5.85 -32.23
N ASN A 205 0.38 -4.71 -31.52
CA ASN A 205 1.34 -4.48 -30.43
C ASN A 205 1.19 -5.48 -29.28
N THR A 206 -0.02 -5.96 -28.99
CA THR A 206 -0.24 -6.99 -27.97
C THR A 206 0.22 -8.35 -28.48
N ILE A 207 -0.14 -8.71 -29.71
CA ILE A 207 0.30 -9.96 -30.36
C ILE A 207 1.83 -10.03 -30.41
N ALA A 208 2.50 -8.94 -30.75
CA ALA A 208 3.96 -8.86 -30.76
C ALA A 208 4.58 -9.12 -29.38
N ARG A 209 3.95 -8.63 -28.29
CA ARG A 209 4.40 -8.94 -26.91
C ARG A 209 4.22 -10.41 -26.57
N VAL A 210 3.08 -11.00 -26.96
CA VAL A 210 2.79 -12.41 -26.75
C VAL A 210 3.79 -13.29 -27.51
N ASN A 211 4.03 -13.01 -28.79
CA ASN A 211 5.00 -13.75 -29.60
C ASN A 211 6.41 -13.69 -29.01
N ARG A 212 6.85 -12.53 -28.51
CA ARG A 212 8.14 -12.42 -27.80
C ARG A 212 8.17 -13.28 -26.54
N GLY A 213 7.13 -13.23 -25.70
CA GLY A 213 7.06 -14.09 -24.51
C GLY A 213 7.10 -15.58 -24.84
N MET A 214 6.38 -16.02 -25.88
CA MET A 214 6.41 -17.42 -26.35
C MET A 214 7.76 -17.83 -26.93
N SER A 215 8.46 -16.93 -27.62
CA SER A 215 9.79 -17.18 -28.18
C SER A 215 10.83 -17.38 -27.08
N GLU A 216 10.73 -16.61 -26.00
CA GLU A 216 11.71 -16.61 -24.90
C GLU A 216 11.44 -17.71 -23.87
N LEU A 217 10.17 -17.97 -23.54
CA LEU A 217 9.80 -18.96 -22.52
C LEU A 217 9.47 -20.34 -23.09
N GLY A 218 9.21 -20.43 -24.40
CA GLY A 218 8.72 -21.62 -25.07
C GLY A 218 7.19 -21.74 -25.08
N LYS A 219 6.69 -22.54 -26.03
CA LYS A 219 5.26 -22.88 -26.13
C LYS A 219 4.81 -23.70 -24.92
N GLY A 220 3.54 -23.56 -24.54
CA GLY A 220 2.95 -24.26 -23.39
C GLY A 220 3.26 -23.64 -22.02
N LYS A 221 3.99 -22.52 -21.96
CA LYS A 221 4.29 -21.80 -20.72
C LYS A 221 3.36 -20.61 -20.52
N ASP A 222 2.81 -20.50 -19.32
CA ASP A 222 2.01 -19.36 -18.90
C ASP A 222 2.90 -18.18 -18.51
N PHE A 223 2.49 -16.97 -18.89
CA PHE A 223 3.23 -15.75 -18.59
C PHE A 223 2.33 -14.52 -18.61
N LEU A 224 2.85 -13.39 -18.13
CA LEU A 224 2.14 -12.12 -18.14
C LEU A 224 2.63 -11.25 -19.29
N VAL A 225 1.71 -10.68 -20.06
CA VAL A 225 1.94 -9.52 -20.91
C VAL A 225 1.83 -8.27 -20.06
N VAL A 226 2.77 -7.35 -20.25
CA VAL A 226 2.90 -6.15 -19.43
C VAL A 226 2.87 -4.90 -20.30
N TYR A 227 1.96 -3.98 -19.98
CA TYR A 227 1.77 -2.74 -20.72
C TYR A 227 2.45 -1.55 -20.02
N TYR A 228 3.77 -1.42 -20.08
CA TYR A 228 4.45 -0.15 -19.76
C TYR A 228 4.92 0.55 -21.04
N GLY A 229 4.69 1.87 -21.12
CA GLY A 229 5.16 2.68 -22.26
C GLY A 229 6.69 2.81 -22.34
N SER A 230 7.39 2.48 -21.26
CA SER A 230 8.84 2.51 -21.11
C SER A 230 9.47 1.11 -21.02
N ASP A 231 8.72 0.06 -21.37
CA ASP A 231 9.17 -1.32 -21.24
C ASP A 231 10.36 -1.62 -22.19
N ARG A 232 11.58 -1.65 -21.63
CA ARG A 232 12.81 -2.13 -22.30
C ARG A 232 12.99 -3.66 -22.22
N ALA A 233 12.07 -4.36 -21.58
CA ALA A 233 12.11 -5.80 -21.28
C ALA A 233 11.06 -6.59 -22.10
N GLY A 234 10.74 -6.12 -23.30
CA GLY A 234 9.95 -6.85 -24.29
C GLY A 234 8.42 -6.86 -24.06
N GLY A 235 7.89 -6.25 -22.99
CA GLY A 235 6.44 -6.19 -22.75
C GLY A 235 5.83 -7.49 -22.20
N TRP A 236 6.63 -8.34 -21.55
CA TRP A 236 6.19 -9.57 -20.92
C TRP A 236 7.00 -9.88 -19.65
N GLN A 237 6.54 -10.84 -18.85
CA GLN A 237 7.28 -11.41 -17.72
C GLN A 237 6.82 -12.85 -17.43
N PRO A 238 7.71 -13.76 -16.96
CA PRO A 238 7.36 -15.06 -16.43
C PRO A 238 6.64 -14.96 -15.07
N LEU A 239 6.07 -16.08 -14.64
CA LEU A 239 5.29 -16.19 -13.39
C LEU A 239 6.09 -16.63 -12.16
N ASP A 240 7.35 -17.04 -12.34
CA ASP A 240 8.28 -17.54 -11.31
C ASP A 240 8.97 -16.43 -10.49
N ARG A 241 8.57 -15.18 -10.72
CA ARG A 241 9.05 -13.99 -10.01
C ARG A 241 7.88 -13.07 -9.69
N PRO A 242 8.03 -12.12 -8.76
CA PRO A 242 6.96 -11.18 -8.44
C PRO A 242 6.48 -10.40 -9.66
N ILE A 243 5.20 -10.02 -9.62
CA ILE A 243 4.66 -9.11 -10.62
C ILE A 243 5.35 -7.74 -10.49
N ARG A 244 5.59 -7.07 -11.62
CA ARG A 244 6.01 -5.65 -11.58
C ARG A 244 4.97 -4.78 -10.87
N THR A 245 5.39 -3.60 -10.45
CA THR A 245 4.57 -2.67 -9.65
C THR A 245 3.20 -2.39 -10.28
N LEU A 246 2.12 -2.75 -9.58
CA LEU A 246 0.76 -2.35 -9.95
C LEU A 246 0.63 -0.82 -9.97
N THR A 247 0.02 -0.31 -11.02
CA THR A 247 -0.24 1.13 -11.21
C THR A 247 -1.72 1.42 -11.24
N THR A 248 -2.10 2.69 -11.34
CA THR A 248 -3.50 3.13 -11.38
C THR A 248 -4.25 2.74 -12.65
N VAL A 249 -3.54 2.21 -13.65
CA VAL A 249 -4.08 1.69 -14.89
C VAL A 249 -3.82 0.20 -14.93
N ASP A 250 -4.78 -0.53 -15.47
CA ASP A 250 -4.66 -1.95 -15.71
C ASP A 250 -3.60 -2.24 -16.77
N ARG A 251 -2.60 -3.05 -16.40
CA ARG A 251 -1.37 -3.24 -17.20
C ARG A 251 -0.94 -4.69 -17.35
N PHE A 252 -1.70 -5.64 -16.84
CA PHE A 252 -1.28 -7.04 -16.81
C PHE A 252 -2.30 -7.93 -17.50
N GLY A 253 -1.89 -8.49 -18.63
CA GLY A 253 -2.59 -9.56 -19.32
C GLY A 253 -1.97 -10.90 -18.96
N LEU A 254 -2.77 -11.93 -18.75
CA LEU A 254 -2.34 -13.31 -18.61
C LEU A 254 -2.46 -14.02 -19.95
N VAL A 255 -1.35 -14.62 -20.39
CA VAL A 255 -1.34 -15.64 -21.42
C VAL A 255 -1.31 -16.99 -20.71
N ARG A 256 -2.34 -17.81 -20.96
CA ARG A 256 -2.46 -19.16 -20.40
C ARG A 256 -2.76 -20.17 -21.49
N TRP A 257 -2.13 -21.34 -21.43
CA TRP A 257 -2.39 -22.43 -22.35
C TRP A 257 -3.54 -23.29 -21.85
N THR A 258 -4.48 -23.57 -22.73
CA THR A 258 -5.71 -24.27 -22.42
C THR A 258 -5.99 -25.21 -23.59
N GLU A 259 -5.90 -26.53 -23.34
CA GLU A 259 -6.05 -27.55 -24.40
C GLU A 259 -5.14 -27.31 -25.61
N GLY A 260 -3.90 -26.87 -25.36
CA GLY A 260 -2.92 -26.57 -26.42
C GLY A 260 -3.14 -25.22 -27.13
N VAL A 261 -4.19 -24.47 -26.78
CA VAL A 261 -4.47 -23.14 -27.34
C VAL A 261 -4.01 -22.05 -26.36
N ALA A 262 -3.24 -21.09 -26.86
CA ALA A 262 -2.88 -19.90 -26.07
C ALA A 262 -4.09 -18.95 -25.97
N THR A 263 -4.50 -18.66 -24.74
CA THR A 263 -5.60 -17.75 -24.42
C THR A 263 -5.08 -16.49 -23.74
N PHE A 264 -5.84 -15.40 -23.84
CA PHE A 264 -5.52 -14.11 -23.24
C PHE A 264 -6.70 -13.56 -22.44
N ARG A 265 -6.39 -13.00 -21.26
CA ARG A 265 -7.29 -12.14 -20.47
C ARG A 265 -6.52 -11.13 -19.65
N MET A 266 -7.15 -10.04 -19.23
CA MET A 266 -6.57 -9.18 -18.19
C MET A 266 -6.62 -9.89 -16.82
N LEU A 267 -5.68 -9.55 -15.94
CA LEU A 267 -5.78 -9.93 -14.53
C LEU A 267 -7.01 -9.29 -13.88
N GLN A 268 -7.60 -9.96 -12.91
CA GLN A 268 -8.84 -9.55 -12.28
C GLN A 268 -8.59 -8.90 -10.92
N VAL A 269 -9.57 -8.14 -10.44
CA VAL A 269 -9.43 -7.39 -9.17
C VAL A 269 -9.03 -8.29 -8.00
N PRO A 270 -9.58 -9.51 -7.82
CA PRO A 270 -9.10 -10.43 -6.77
C PRO A 270 -7.62 -10.82 -6.91
N GLU A 271 -7.15 -11.07 -8.14
CA GLU A 271 -5.74 -11.38 -8.42
C GLU A 271 -4.83 -10.17 -8.12
N LEU A 272 -5.25 -8.96 -8.52
CA LEU A 272 -4.53 -7.73 -8.23
C LEU A 272 -4.51 -7.39 -6.72
N ARG A 273 -5.57 -7.75 -6.00
CA ARG A 273 -5.66 -7.60 -4.54
C ARG A 273 -4.67 -8.53 -3.83
N ARG A 274 -4.57 -9.79 -4.24
CA ARG A 274 -3.52 -10.73 -3.77
C ARG A 274 -2.13 -10.23 -4.14
N ALA A 275 -1.95 -9.65 -5.32
CA ALA A 275 -0.69 -9.02 -5.74
C ALA A 275 -0.26 -7.84 -4.85
N MET A 276 -1.19 -7.19 -4.15
CA MET A 276 -0.88 -6.16 -3.15
C MET A 276 -0.65 -6.73 -1.75
N GLY A 277 -0.88 -8.03 -1.52
CA GLY A 277 -0.79 -8.66 -0.20
C GLY A 277 -1.95 -8.30 0.73
N TYR A 278 -3.12 -7.99 0.18
CA TYR A 278 -4.30 -7.70 1.00
C TYR A 278 -4.84 -8.98 1.65
N PRO A 279 -5.25 -8.95 2.93
CA PRO A 279 -5.82 -10.11 3.60
C PRO A 279 -7.14 -10.51 2.95
N GLU A 280 -7.50 -11.80 2.96
CA GLU A 280 -8.65 -12.32 2.20
C GLU A 280 -9.96 -11.60 2.51
N ASN A 281 -10.17 -11.24 3.78
CA ASN A 281 -11.36 -10.53 4.27
C ASN A 281 -11.37 -9.01 4.00
N ALA A 282 -10.32 -8.44 3.39
CA ALA A 282 -10.32 -7.03 3.01
C ALA A 282 -11.32 -6.78 1.88
N LYS A 283 -12.27 -5.86 2.12
CA LYS A 283 -13.32 -5.49 1.18
C LYS A 283 -12.80 -4.49 0.16
N LEU A 284 -13.15 -4.69 -1.10
CA LEU A 284 -12.80 -3.79 -2.21
C LEU A 284 -13.89 -3.87 -3.28
N GLU A 285 -15.13 -3.59 -2.89
CA GLU A 285 -16.32 -3.83 -3.73
C GLU A 285 -16.86 -2.56 -4.37
N ARG A 286 -16.59 -1.38 -3.79
CA ARG A 286 -17.09 -0.09 -4.27
C ARG A 286 -16.47 0.32 -5.61
N GLY A 287 -17.23 1.12 -6.36
CA GLY A 287 -16.82 1.70 -7.63
C GLY A 287 -16.71 0.69 -8.78
N SER A 288 -16.30 1.20 -9.94
CA SER A 288 -16.09 0.38 -11.13
C SER A 288 -14.84 -0.49 -10.99
N ARG A 289 -14.65 -1.45 -11.91
CA ARG A 289 -13.37 -2.17 -12.04
C ARG A 289 -12.18 -1.20 -12.16
N ARG A 290 -12.35 -0.10 -12.90
CA ARG A 290 -11.29 0.92 -13.08
C ARG A 290 -10.94 1.59 -11.77
N ASP A 291 -11.94 1.90 -10.95
CA ASP A 291 -11.74 2.52 -9.64
C ASP A 291 -11.00 1.57 -8.70
N ARG A 292 -11.41 0.30 -8.64
CA ARG A 292 -10.75 -0.73 -7.82
C ARG A 292 -9.29 -0.96 -8.21
N VAL A 293 -8.98 -0.99 -9.52
CA VAL A 293 -7.60 -1.04 -10.02
C VAL A 293 -6.82 0.22 -9.62
N LYS A 294 -7.44 1.40 -9.71
CA LYS A 294 -6.82 2.67 -9.31
C LYS A 294 -6.53 2.72 -7.81
N LEU A 295 -7.46 2.25 -6.97
CA LEU A 295 -7.27 2.12 -5.52
C LEU A 295 -6.08 1.21 -5.18
N LEU A 296 -6.01 0.02 -5.79
CA LEU A 296 -4.88 -0.91 -5.59
C LEU A 296 -3.57 -0.32 -6.10
N GLY A 297 -3.57 0.35 -7.26
CA GLY A 297 -2.40 0.98 -7.84
C GLY A 297 -1.81 2.10 -6.96
N ASN A 298 -2.68 2.88 -6.31
CA ASN A 298 -2.29 3.93 -5.36
C ASN A 298 -1.91 3.37 -3.99
N GLY A 299 -2.52 2.26 -3.57
CA GLY A 299 -2.37 1.73 -2.22
C GLY A 299 -0.94 1.29 -1.84
N VAL A 300 -0.75 1.15 -0.53
CA VAL A 300 0.43 0.52 0.06
C VAL A 300 0.14 -0.96 0.29
N CYS A 301 1.17 -1.81 0.17
CA CYS A 301 1.06 -3.24 0.47
C CYS A 301 0.98 -3.45 1.99
N PRO A 302 -0.11 -4.04 2.52
CA PRO A 302 -0.29 -4.19 3.97
C PRO A 302 0.87 -4.88 4.71
N PRO A 303 1.50 -5.95 4.20
CA PRO A 303 2.61 -6.61 4.91
C PRO A 303 3.82 -5.70 5.13
N VAL A 304 4.10 -4.78 4.20
CA VAL A 304 5.20 -3.81 4.34
C VAL A 304 4.88 -2.79 5.44
N MET A 305 3.63 -2.30 5.46
CA MET A 305 3.19 -1.37 6.51
C MET A 305 3.14 -2.06 7.88
N GLN A 306 2.73 -3.33 7.94
CA GLN A 306 2.78 -4.13 9.17
C GLN A 306 4.20 -4.22 9.71
N ALA A 307 5.18 -4.54 8.87
CA ALA A 307 6.58 -4.58 9.27
C ALA A 307 7.09 -3.21 9.75
N ALA A 308 6.71 -2.12 9.07
CA ALA A 308 7.08 -0.77 9.46
C ALA A 308 6.50 -0.39 10.83
N VAL A 309 5.21 -0.60 11.05
CA VAL A 309 4.54 -0.28 12.31
C VAL A 309 5.03 -1.17 13.45
N THR A 310 5.24 -2.46 13.21
CA THR A 310 5.80 -3.40 14.20
C THR A 310 7.19 -2.95 14.64
N SER A 311 8.02 -2.45 13.71
CA SER A 311 9.37 -1.95 14.03
C SER A 311 9.36 -0.74 14.97
N LEU A 312 8.29 0.05 14.96
CA LEU A 312 8.10 1.23 15.82
C LEU A 312 7.46 0.89 17.18
N THR A 313 6.50 -0.03 17.18
CA THR A 313 5.54 -0.18 18.29
C THR A 313 5.75 -1.43 19.14
N SER A 314 6.52 -2.42 18.67
CA SER A 314 6.62 -3.74 19.31
C SER A 314 7.07 -3.71 20.78
N GLU A 315 8.00 -2.83 21.15
CA GLU A 315 8.43 -2.69 22.54
C GLU A 315 7.33 -2.11 23.44
N ALA A 316 6.65 -1.05 22.98
CA ALA A 316 5.55 -0.45 23.74
C ALA A 316 4.36 -1.41 23.92
N LEU A 317 4.08 -2.24 22.91
CA LEU A 317 3.05 -3.29 23.00
C LEU A 317 3.44 -4.38 24.01
N LYS A 318 4.72 -4.77 24.08
CA LYS A 318 5.24 -5.72 25.07
C LYS A 318 5.17 -5.16 26.49
N GLU A 319 5.58 -3.90 26.70
CA GLU A 319 5.50 -3.23 28.01
C GLU A 319 4.06 -3.17 28.54
N SER A 320 3.10 -2.79 27.69
CA SER A 320 1.67 -2.76 28.01
C SER A 320 1.12 -4.13 28.38
N ALA A 321 1.58 -5.20 27.70
CA ALA A 321 1.18 -6.58 27.99
C ALA A 321 1.72 -7.07 29.34
N THR A 322 2.99 -6.77 29.65
CA THR A 322 3.63 -7.14 30.93
C THR A 322 2.95 -6.46 32.11
N LEU A 323 2.71 -5.15 32.01
CA LEU A 323 1.99 -4.37 33.05
C LEU A 323 0.57 -4.90 33.30
N SER A 324 -0.14 -5.31 32.23
CA SER A 324 -1.48 -5.89 32.34
C SER A 324 -1.48 -7.26 33.04
N LYS A 325 -0.47 -8.10 32.80
CA LYS A 325 -0.32 -9.40 33.46
C LYS A 325 -0.04 -9.23 34.96
N THR A 326 0.87 -8.34 35.34
CA THR A 326 1.20 -8.07 36.76
C THR A 326 -0.03 -7.56 37.54
N ARG A 327 -0.85 -6.69 36.94
CA ARG A 327 -2.11 -6.24 37.57
C ARG A 327 -3.15 -7.36 37.72
N SER A 328 -3.25 -8.26 36.75
CA SER A 328 -4.21 -9.40 36.82
C SER A 328 -3.83 -10.46 37.87
N VAL A 329 -2.52 -10.64 38.13
CA VAL A 329 -2.02 -11.54 39.18
C VAL A 329 -2.28 -10.95 40.55
N ASN A 330 -1.99 -9.66 40.75
CA ASN A 330 -2.23 -9.00 42.04
C ASN A 330 -3.72 -8.82 42.34
N GLY A 331 -4.58 -8.65 41.33
CA GLY A 331 -6.04 -8.57 41.50
C GLY A 331 -6.73 -9.89 41.82
N ARG A 332 -6.08 -11.05 41.60
CA ARG A 332 -6.61 -12.35 42.04
C ARG A 332 -6.20 -12.71 43.48
N MET A 333 -5.11 -12.14 43.98
CA MET A 333 -4.69 -12.31 45.38
C MET A 333 -5.52 -11.49 46.36
N SER A 334 -6.15 -10.38 45.93
CA SER A 334 -6.98 -9.54 46.80
C SER A 334 -8.45 -9.98 46.94
N VAL A 335 -8.86 -11.07 46.28
CA VAL A 335 -10.24 -11.62 46.35
C VAL A 335 -10.25 -12.97 47.09
N ALA A 336 -9.10 -13.40 47.59
CA ALA A 336 -8.92 -14.64 48.36
C ALA A 336 -8.49 -14.38 49.82
N ALA A 337 -8.79 -13.19 50.36
CA ALA A 337 -8.54 -12.82 51.75
C ALA A 337 -9.85 -12.48 52.46
#